data_AF-A0A2E1BH43-F1
#
_entry.id   AF-A0A2E1BH43-F1
#
_cell.length_a   1.000
_cell.length_b   1.000
_cell.length_c   1.000
_cell.angle_alpha   90.00
_cell.angle_beta   90.00
_cell.angle_gamma   90.00
#
_symmetry.space_group_name_H-M   'P 1'
#
loop_
_entity.id
_entity.type
_entity.pdbx_description
1 polymer ?
#
loop_
_entity_poly.entity_id
_entity_poly.type
_entity_poly.pdbx_seq_one_letter_code
_entity_poly.pdbx_strand_id
1 'polypeptide(L)'
;MIKKIFPLLKISSYILWVPFIITISFEMITFSDWIYEFNWERNNISYKTNLYKDQLNSVSDQIKDYFKNDQEKIEILVQQPGRGIFNLFNQKEIDHMVDVKNLIKATLLLEKISFFFIFFSIMIITYKNGYKQLFNLIYNIVYKSLILWSGIFFIVILGMIINFNSTFILFHKIFFRNDLWILDPRTDYLLIMFPERFFLEICLIILTLFVAINIVLLVTSWAFDRKLNPR
;
A
#
# COMPACT_ATOMS: atom_id res chain seq x y z
N MET A 1 27.43 9.50 -25.24
CA MET A 1 26.74 8.77 -24.14
C MET A 1 25.63 9.58 -23.47
N ILE A 2 25.90 10.79 -22.95
CA ILE A 2 24.95 11.57 -22.13
C ILE A 2 23.60 11.86 -22.83
N LYS A 3 23.57 12.07 -24.16
CA LYS A 3 22.31 12.30 -24.91
C LYS A 3 21.35 11.11 -24.92
N LYS A 4 21.84 9.87 -24.77
CA LYS A 4 21.00 8.65 -24.73
C LYS A 4 20.48 8.32 -23.32
N ILE A 5 21.15 8.81 -22.28
CA ILE A 5 20.81 8.53 -20.87
C ILE A 5 19.58 9.34 -20.41
N PHE A 6 19.42 10.57 -20.89
CA PHE A 6 18.34 11.47 -20.47
C PHE A 6 16.93 10.97 -20.81
N PRO A 7 16.66 10.48 -22.04
CA PRO A 7 15.38 9.86 -22.35
C PRO A 7 15.09 8.64 -21.46
N LEU A 8 16.11 7.82 -21.18
CA LEU A 8 15.98 6.64 -20.33
C LEU A 8 15.57 7.02 -18.90
N LEU A 9 16.24 7.99 -18.28
CA LEU A 9 15.90 8.49 -16.93
C LEU A 9 14.47 9.04 -16.86
N LYS A 10 14.01 9.71 -17.92
CA LYS A 10 12.62 10.20 -17.99
C LYS A 10 11.63 9.05 -18.08
N ILE A 11 11.87 8.08 -18.97
CA ILE A 11 10.99 6.92 -19.15
C ILE A 11 10.92 6.10 -17.87
N SER A 12 12.06 5.83 -17.21
CA SER A 12 12.07 5.10 -15.94
C SER A 12 11.28 5.86 -14.87
N SER A 13 11.42 7.18 -14.79
CA SER A 13 10.63 7.99 -13.86
C SER A 13 9.13 7.92 -14.16
N TYR A 14 8.71 7.89 -15.43
CA TYR A 14 7.30 7.74 -15.80
C TYR A 14 6.75 6.36 -15.42
N ILE A 15 7.54 5.30 -15.58
CA ILE A 15 7.12 3.94 -15.22
C ILE A 15 7.00 3.81 -13.70
N LEU A 16 7.98 4.33 -12.94
CA LEU A 16 8.08 4.13 -11.49
C LEU A 16 7.22 5.07 -10.66
N TRP A 17 6.79 6.21 -11.18
CA TRP A 17 6.10 7.24 -10.39
C TRP A 17 4.78 6.76 -9.77
N VAL A 18 3.87 6.19 -10.56
CA VAL A 18 2.62 5.67 -10.03
C VAL A 18 2.83 4.52 -9.03
N PRO A 19 3.65 3.48 -9.32
CA PRO A 19 4.04 2.48 -8.33
C PRO A 19 4.59 3.09 -7.04
N PHE A 20 5.44 4.11 -7.13
CA PHE A 20 5.98 4.79 -5.96
C PHE A 20 4.92 5.48 -5.10
N ILE A 21 4.01 6.28 -5.70
CA ILE A 21 3.00 7.00 -4.93
C ILE A 21 1.94 6.05 -4.36
N ILE A 22 1.60 4.97 -5.06
CA ILE A 22 0.65 3.98 -4.53
C ILE A 22 1.26 3.19 -3.37
N THR A 23 2.55 2.83 -3.42
CA THR A 23 3.21 2.18 -2.26
C THR A 23 3.34 3.11 -1.07
N ILE A 24 3.64 4.40 -1.28
CA ILE A 24 3.65 5.41 -0.20
C ILE A 24 2.27 5.49 0.46
N SER A 25 1.21 5.54 -0.36
CA SER A 25 -0.17 5.58 0.16
C SER A 25 -0.51 4.30 0.92
N PHE A 26 -0.08 3.14 0.41
CA PHE A 26 -0.22 1.86 1.07
C PHE A 26 0.51 1.81 2.41
N GLU A 27 1.78 2.25 2.48
CA GLU A 27 2.56 2.27 3.72
C GLU A 27 1.89 3.17 4.77
N MET A 28 1.50 4.39 4.37
CA MET A 28 0.83 5.34 5.26
C MET A 28 -0.44 4.79 5.88
N ILE A 29 -1.26 4.06 5.10
CA ILE A 29 -2.53 3.51 5.60
C ILE A 29 -2.31 2.24 6.41
N THR A 30 -1.50 1.30 5.90
CA THR A 30 -1.23 0.00 6.55
C THR A 30 -0.60 0.16 7.92
N PHE A 31 0.24 1.19 8.12
CA PHE A 31 0.90 1.43 9.40
C PHE A 31 0.26 2.56 10.21
N SER A 32 -1.02 2.88 9.95
CA SER A 32 -1.79 3.84 10.75
C SER A 32 -2.72 3.15 11.75
N ASP A 33 -2.93 3.74 12.92
CA ASP A 33 -3.77 3.12 13.96
C ASP A 33 -5.27 3.33 13.67
N TRP A 34 -5.63 4.53 13.21
CA TRP A 34 -7.01 4.96 13.06
C TRP A 34 -7.84 4.06 12.15
N ILE A 35 -7.23 3.48 11.10
CA ILE A 35 -7.96 2.66 10.14
C ILE A 35 -8.40 1.32 10.73
N TYR A 36 -7.60 0.76 11.64
CA TYR A 36 -7.93 -0.47 12.36
C TYR A 36 -9.03 -0.19 13.37
N GLU A 37 -8.89 0.86 14.19
CA GLU A 37 -9.91 1.24 15.16
C GLU A 37 -11.27 1.51 14.51
N PHE A 38 -11.26 2.27 13.42
CA PHE A 38 -12.46 2.54 12.62
C PHE A 38 -13.13 1.25 12.18
N ASN A 39 -12.35 0.28 11.69
CA ASN A 39 -12.88 -0.99 11.21
C ASN A 39 -13.29 -1.96 12.31
N TRP A 40 -12.67 -1.91 13.49
CA TRP A 40 -13.07 -2.73 14.65
C TRP A 40 -14.52 -2.46 15.03
N GLU A 41 -14.88 -1.18 15.11
CA GLU A 41 -16.24 -0.73 15.40
C GLU A 41 -17.16 -1.00 14.21
N ARG A 42 -16.75 -0.62 13.00
CA ARG A 42 -17.56 -0.75 11.78
C ARG A 42 -18.00 -2.19 11.48
N ASN A 43 -17.15 -3.16 11.82
CA ASN A 43 -17.37 -4.57 11.52
C ASN A 43 -17.79 -5.41 12.74
N ASN A 44 -18.03 -4.76 13.90
CA ASN A 44 -18.36 -5.41 15.18
C ASN A 44 -17.36 -6.51 15.56
N ILE A 45 -16.06 -6.25 15.36
CA ILE A 45 -15.01 -7.27 15.56
C ILE A 45 -14.96 -7.73 17.01
N SER A 46 -15.05 -6.80 17.96
CA SER A 46 -15.06 -7.11 19.39
C SER A 46 -16.12 -8.15 19.78
N TYR A 47 -17.33 -8.03 19.22
CA TYR A 47 -18.41 -8.99 19.44
C TYR A 47 -18.12 -10.36 18.82
N LYS A 48 -17.56 -10.39 17.60
CA LYS A 48 -17.26 -11.63 16.87
C LYS A 48 -16.12 -12.43 17.46
N THR A 49 -15.13 -11.76 18.05
CA THR A 49 -13.91 -12.39 18.59
C THR A 49 -13.95 -12.52 20.12
N ASN A 50 -14.89 -11.86 20.79
CA ASN A 50 -14.92 -11.74 22.25
C ASN A 50 -13.60 -11.17 22.80
N LEU A 51 -13.07 -10.15 22.11
CA LEU A 51 -11.88 -9.38 22.48
C LEU A 51 -12.26 -7.92 22.68
N TYR A 52 -11.71 -7.27 23.71
CA TYR A 52 -11.92 -5.84 23.96
C TYR A 52 -11.16 -4.97 22.96
N LYS A 53 -11.57 -3.71 22.79
CA LYS A 53 -10.95 -2.77 21.84
C LYS A 53 -9.44 -2.64 22.06
N ASP A 54 -8.99 -2.51 23.31
CA ASP A 54 -7.56 -2.40 23.63
C ASP A 54 -6.77 -3.66 23.20
N GLN A 55 -7.40 -4.82 23.26
CA GLN A 55 -6.79 -6.08 22.82
C GLN A 55 -6.71 -6.14 21.30
N LEU A 56 -7.75 -5.70 20.58
CA LEU A 56 -7.74 -5.59 19.12
C LEU A 56 -6.68 -4.59 18.63
N ASN A 57 -6.53 -3.46 19.33
CA ASN A 57 -5.48 -2.49 19.05
C ASN A 57 -4.09 -3.12 19.24
N SER A 58 -3.86 -3.78 20.38
CA SER A 58 -2.64 -4.56 20.63
C SER A 58 -2.36 -5.62 19.55
N VAL A 59 -3.39 -6.31 19.05
CA VAL A 59 -3.23 -7.26 17.93
C VAL A 59 -2.75 -6.55 16.66
N SER A 60 -3.37 -5.42 16.30
CA SER A 60 -2.91 -4.66 15.12
C SER A 60 -1.48 -4.12 15.29
N ASP A 61 -1.09 -3.71 16.49
CA ASP A 61 0.27 -3.24 16.80
C ASP A 61 1.30 -4.35 16.64
N GLN A 62 1.01 -5.54 17.18
CA GLN A 62 1.85 -6.72 17.00
C GLN A 62 1.99 -7.12 15.51
N ILE A 63 0.91 -7.03 14.72
CA ILE A 63 0.96 -7.30 13.27
C ILE A 63 1.81 -6.26 12.53
N LYS A 64 1.63 -4.96 12.83
CA LYS A 64 2.41 -3.88 12.22
C LYS A 64 3.90 -3.99 12.58
N ASP A 65 4.23 -4.32 13.82
CA ASP A 65 5.61 -4.58 14.25
C ASP A 65 6.20 -5.79 13.53
N TYR A 66 5.44 -6.89 13.46
CA TYR A 66 5.85 -8.10 12.74
C TYR A 66 6.24 -7.80 11.30
N PHE A 67 5.52 -6.95 10.57
CA PHE A 67 5.91 -6.62 9.19
C PHE A 67 7.23 -5.86 9.07
N LYS A 68 7.66 -5.15 10.12
CA LYS A 68 8.89 -4.35 10.13
C LYS A 68 10.08 -5.05 10.78
N ASN A 69 9.85 -6.06 11.61
CA ASN A 69 10.89 -6.77 12.33
C ASN A 69 11.48 -7.97 11.54
N ASP A 70 12.44 -8.66 12.14
CA ASP A 70 13.16 -9.80 11.54
C ASP A 70 12.64 -11.18 11.98
N GLN A 71 11.56 -11.24 12.77
CA GLN A 71 10.96 -12.52 13.18
C GLN A 71 10.41 -13.27 11.96
N GLU A 72 10.69 -14.57 11.83
CA GLU A 72 10.19 -15.34 10.70
C GLU A 72 8.67 -15.55 10.80
N LYS A 73 8.19 -15.98 11.97
CA LYS A 73 6.77 -16.26 12.23
C LYS A 73 6.17 -15.24 13.18
N ILE A 74 4.91 -14.93 12.94
CA ILE A 74 4.13 -14.06 13.81
C ILE A 74 3.66 -14.82 15.04
N GLU A 75 3.71 -14.18 16.20
CA GLU A 75 3.11 -14.68 17.44
C GLU A 75 2.24 -13.55 18.00
N ILE A 76 0.92 -13.76 17.99
CA ILE A 76 -0.05 -12.76 18.43
C ILE A 76 -0.57 -13.17 19.81
N LEU A 77 0.05 -12.64 20.85
CA LEU A 77 -0.33 -12.97 22.22
C LEU A 77 -1.48 -12.08 22.67
N VAL A 78 -2.59 -12.73 23.03
CA VAL A 78 -3.79 -12.07 23.53
C VAL A 78 -4.24 -12.73 24.82
N GLN A 79 -4.60 -11.91 25.79
CA GLN A 79 -5.23 -12.37 27.02
C GLN A 79 -6.75 -12.33 26.85
N GLN A 80 -7.46 -13.46 26.91
CA GLN A 80 -8.92 -13.45 26.88
C GLN A 80 -9.49 -13.77 28.27
N PRO A 81 -10.55 -13.08 28.73
CA PRO A 81 -11.21 -13.41 29.98
C PRO A 81 -11.61 -14.89 30.03
N GLY A 82 -11.16 -15.59 31.07
CA GLY A 82 -11.45 -17.02 31.29
C GLY A 82 -10.58 -18.01 30.50
N ARG A 83 -9.77 -17.56 29.53
CA ARG A 83 -8.90 -18.42 28.70
C ARG A 83 -7.40 -18.24 28.96
N GLY A 84 -7.00 -17.14 29.63
CA GLY A 84 -5.60 -16.81 29.86
C GLY A 84 -4.92 -16.22 28.62
N ILE A 85 -3.59 -16.24 28.59
CA ILE A 85 -2.78 -15.78 27.43
C ILE A 85 -2.65 -16.94 26.44
N PHE A 86 -2.94 -16.68 25.18
CA PHE A 86 -2.77 -17.66 24.09
C PHE A 86 -2.37 -16.95 22.80
N ASN A 87 -1.84 -17.73 21.84
CA ASN A 87 -1.58 -17.25 20.49
C ASN A 87 -2.89 -17.23 19.69
N LEU A 88 -3.27 -16.07 19.17
CA LEU A 88 -4.56 -15.85 18.52
C LEU A 88 -4.69 -16.62 17.21
N PHE A 89 -3.60 -16.73 16.46
CA PHE A 89 -3.58 -17.36 15.15
C PHE A 89 -3.16 -18.83 15.23
N ASN A 90 -3.83 -19.67 14.45
CA ASN A 90 -3.44 -21.06 14.26
C ASN A 90 -2.26 -21.19 13.28
N GLN A 91 -1.71 -22.41 13.15
CA GLN A 91 -0.52 -22.63 12.33
C GLN A 91 -0.70 -22.23 10.86
N LYS A 92 -1.88 -22.47 10.28
CA LYS A 92 -2.18 -22.12 8.88
C LYS A 92 -2.18 -20.60 8.68
N GLU A 93 -2.81 -19.87 9.60
CA GLU A 93 -2.85 -18.41 9.60
C GLU A 93 -1.44 -17.82 9.77
N ILE A 94 -0.63 -18.39 10.66
CA ILE A 94 0.77 -17.98 10.87
C ILE A 94 1.57 -18.18 9.58
N ASP A 95 1.47 -19.34 8.93
CA ASP A 95 2.20 -19.62 7.71
C ASP A 95 1.73 -18.72 6.55
N HIS A 96 0.43 -18.39 6.47
CA HIS A 96 -0.06 -17.37 5.53
C HIS A 96 0.52 -15.98 5.82
N MET A 97 0.64 -15.59 7.08
CA MET A 97 1.21 -14.30 7.47
C MET A 97 2.70 -14.18 7.11
N VAL A 98 3.44 -15.29 7.01
CA VAL A 98 4.81 -15.30 6.44
C VAL A 98 4.79 -14.87 4.98
N ASP A 99 3.87 -15.41 4.17
CA ASP A 99 3.71 -15.02 2.77
C ASP A 99 3.34 -13.53 2.65
N VAL A 100 2.42 -13.05 3.49
CA VAL A 100 2.01 -11.64 3.54
C VAL A 100 3.18 -10.74 3.94
N LYS A 101 4.00 -11.13 4.94
CA LYS A 101 5.18 -10.37 5.34
C LYS A 101 6.19 -10.23 4.21
N ASN A 102 6.44 -11.31 3.46
CA ASN A 102 7.32 -11.27 2.31
C ASN A 102 6.80 -10.33 1.21
N LEU A 103 5.48 -10.34 0.95
CA LEU A 103 4.86 -9.42 0.00
C LEU A 103 4.95 -7.96 0.46
N ILE A 104 4.74 -7.68 1.75
CA ILE A 104 4.88 -6.33 2.31
C ILE A 104 6.34 -5.87 2.23
N LYS A 105 7.31 -6.70 2.64
CA LYS A 105 8.74 -6.37 2.54
C LYS A 105 9.15 -6.09 1.09
N ALA A 106 8.66 -6.87 0.12
CA ALA A 106 8.90 -6.63 -1.30
C ALA A 106 8.29 -5.31 -1.78
N THR A 107 7.07 -4.99 -1.33
CA THR A 107 6.37 -3.71 -1.61
C THR A 107 7.17 -2.51 -1.08
N LEU A 108 7.62 -2.57 0.17
CA LEU A 108 8.42 -1.50 0.79
C LEU A 108 9.82 -1.38 0.16
N LEU A 109 10.40 -2.48 -0.33
CA LEU A 109 11.65 -2.45 -1.08
C LEU A 109 11.47 -1.78 -2.46
N LEU A 110 10.38 -2.11 -3.18
CA LEU A 110 10.03 -1.47 -4.45
C LEU A 110 9.87 0.04 -4.28
N GLU A 111 9.23 0.46 -3.18
CA GLU A 111 9.10 1.88 -2.85
C GLU A 111 10.47 2.57 -2.73
N LYS A 112 11.37 2.04 -1.90
CA LYS A 112 12.71 2.59 -1.67
C LYS A 112 13.53 2.67 -2.96
N ILE A 113 13.47 1.61 -3.77
CA ILE A 113 14.15 1.57 -5.08
C ILE A 113 13.57 2.63 -6.01
N SER A 114 12.23 2.74 -6.08
CA SER A 114 11.56 3.72 -6.94
C SER A 114 11.89 5.15 -6.51
N PHE A 115 11.87 5.43 -5.21
CA PHE A 115 12.30 6.72 -4.64
C PHE A 115 13.72 7.05 -5.08
N PHE A 116 14.68 6.14 -4.90
CA PHE A 116 16.06 6.33 -5.31
C PHE A 116 16.15 6.69 -6.80
N PHE A 117 15.56 5.89 -7.69
CA PHE A 117 15.64 6.16 -9.13
C PHE A 117 14.98 7.48 -9.54
N ILE A 118 13.79 7.80 -9.01
CA ILE A 118 13.08 9.05 -9.32
C ILE A 118 13.88 10.25 -8.81
N PHE A 119 14.35 10.19 -7.56
CA PHE A 119 15.12 11.26 -6.93
C PHE A 119 16.39 11.58 -7.72
N PHE A 120 17.20 10.56 -8.02
CA PHE A 120 18.43 10.76 -8.80
C PHE A 120 18.14 11.20 -10.24
N SER A 121 17.06 10.71 -10.86
CA SER A 121 16.64 11.17 -12.19
C SER A 121 16.32 12.67 -12.18
N ILE A 122 15.56 13.13 -11.19
CA ILE A 122 15.23 14.55 -11.01
C ILE A 122 16.50 15.37 -10.76
N MET A 123 17.39 14.93 -9.86
CA MET A 123 18.63 15.64 -9.57
C MET A 123 19.51 15.81 -10.82
N ILE A 124 19.76 14.73 -11.56
CA ILE A 124 20.63 14.74 -12.74
C ILE A 124 20.05 15.65 -13.85
N ILE A 125 18.73 15.55 -14.09
CA ILE A 125 18.08 16.35 -15.14
C ILE A 125 18.07 17.83 -14.75
N THR A 126 17.70 18.15 -13.50
CA THR A 126 17.64 19.54 -13.02
C THR A 126 19.03 20.17 -12.92
N TYR A 127 20.06 19.44 -12.49
CA TYR A 127 21.44 19.93 -12.46
C TYR A 127 21.91 20.38 -13.84
N LYS A 128 21.59 19.61 -14.89
CA LYS A 128 22.02 19.93 -16.25
C LYS A 128 21.17 21.02 -16.91
N ASN A 129 19.87 21.02 -16.67
CA ASN A 129 18.92 21.88 -17.38
C ASN A 129 18.57 23.18 -16.61
N GLY A 130 19.04 23.31 -15.37
CA GLY A 130 18.77 24.44 -14.49
C GLY A 130 17.51 24.25 -13.63
N TYR A 131 17.53 24.83 -12.43
CA TYR A 131 16.47 24.69 -11.43
C TYR A 131 15.09 25.16 -11.91
N LYS A 132 15.03 26.11 -12.85
CA LYS A 132 13.77 26.61 -13.43
C LYS A 132 12.97 25.52 -14.16
N GLN A 133 13.60 24.42 -14.59
CA GLN A 133 12.92 23.30 -15.24
C GLN A 133 12.38 22.24 -14.26
N LEU A 134 12.68 22.34 -12.96
CA LEU A 134 12.31 21.32 -11.96
C LEU A 134 10.80 21.06 -11.94
N PHE A 135 10.00 22.12 -11.86
CA PHE A 135 8.55 21.99 -11.74
C PHE A 135 7.89 21.47 -13.03
N ASN A 136 8.35 21.92 -14.20
CA ASN A 136 7.95 21.31 -15.48
C ASN A 136 8.33 19.82 -15.56
N LEU A 137 9.49 19.42 -15.05
CA LEU A 137 9.89 18.01 -15.00
C LEU A 137 8.95 17.19 -14.12
N ILE A 138 8.68 17.65 -12.90
CA ILE A 138 7.75 16.98 -11.96
C ILE A 138 6.37 16.86 -12.58
N TYR A 139 5.82 17.96 -13.12
CA TYR A 139 4.52 17.96 -13.81
C TYR A 139 4.47 16.89 -14.90
N ASN A 140 5.49 16.84 -15.76
CA ASN A 140 5.56 15.84 -16.84
C ASN A 140 5.70 14.41 -16.32
N ILE A 141 6.44 14.18 -15.23
CA ILE A 141 6.56 12.86 -14.62
C ILE A 141 5.19 12.38 -14.15
N VAL A 142 4.49 13.20 -13.37
CA VAL A 142 3.17 12.85 -12.83
C VAL A 142 2.17 12.64 -13.97
N TYR A 143 2.02 13.62 -14.86
CA TYR A 143 1.03 13.58 -15.94
C TYR A 143 1.23 12.37 -16.88
N LYS A 144 2.47 12.12 -17.32
CA LYS A 144 2.76 11.01 -18.24
C LYS A 144 2.65 9.66 -17.56
N SER A 145 3.03 9.56 -16.28
CA SER A 145 2.85 8.33 -15.51
C SER A 145 1.38 7.99 -15.34
N LEU A 146 0.53 8.96 -15.00
CA LEU A 146 -0.92 8.76 -14.87
C LEU A 146 -1.54 8.29 -16.20
N ILE A 147 -1.14 8.88 -17.33
CA ILE A 147 -1.60 8.42 -18.65
C ILE A 147 -1.17 6.98 -18.91
N LEU A 148 0.11 6.67 -18.68
CA LEU A 148 0.67 5.33 -18.91
C LEU A 148 -0.07 4.25 -18.12
N TRP A 149 -0.39 4.53 -16.86
CA TRP A 149 -1.01 3.57 -15.94
C TRP A 149 -2.54 3.59 -15.95
N SER A 150 -3.18 4.56 -16.61
CA SER A 150 -4.63 4.78 -16.58
C SER A 150 -5.45 3.54 -16.95
N GLY A 151 -5.04 2.79 -17.97
CA GLY A 151 -5.76 1.58 -18.41
C GLY A 151 -5.75 0.47 -17.35
N ILE A 152 -4.59 0.23 -16.72
CA ILE A 152 -4.47 -0.77 -15.65
C ILE A 152 -5.27 -0.33 -14.42
N PHE A 153 -5.14 0.93 -14.01
CA PHE A 153 -5.90 1.48 -12.88
C PHE A 153 -7.41 1.37 -13.11
N PHE A 154 -7.88 1.71 -14.32
CA PHE A 154 -9.28 1.61 -14.66
C PHE A 154 -9.80 0.18 -14.50
N ILE A 155 -9.07 -0.82 -15.01
CA ILE A 155 -9.46 -2.24 -14.89
C ILE A 155 -9.52 -2.67 -13.42
N VAL A 156 -8.51 -2.33 -12.63
CA VAL A 156 -8.43 -2.71 -11.21
C VAL A 156 -9.58 -2.08 -10.40
N ILE A 157 -9.82 -0.77 -10.57
CA ILE A 157 -10.89 -0.05 -9.88
C ILE A 157 -12.26 -0.62 -10.29
N LEU A 158 -12.46 -0.87 -11.58
CA LEU A 158 -13.71 -1.44 -12.09
C LEU A 158 -13.97 -2.83 -11.49
N GLY A 159 -12.95 -3.68 -11.41
CA GLY A 159 -13.03 -5.00 -10.76
C GLY A 159 -13.42 -4.89 -9.28
N MET A 160 -12.78 -3.97 -8.54
CA MET A 160 -13.09 -3.73 -7.12
C MET A 160 -14.54 -3.29 -6.90
N ILE A 161 -15.08 -2.44 -7.79
CA ILE A 161 -16.46 -1.92 -7.66
C ILE A 161 -17.50 -2.98 -8.04
N ILE A 162 -17.25 -3.76 -9.11
CA ILE A 162 -18.22 -4.76 -9.60
C ILE A 162 -18.26 -5.98 -8.69
N ASN A 163 -17.10 -6.53 -8.34
CA ASN A 163 -17.00 -7.75 -7.54
C ASN A 163 -15.66 -7.79 -6.80
N PHE A 164 -15.66 -7.19 -5.61
CA PHE A 164 -14.48 -7.16 -4.77
C PHE A 164 -14.01 -8.57 -4.39
N ASN A 165 -14.92 -9.48 -4.04
CA ASN A 165 -14.58 -10.87 -3.72
C ASN A 165 -13.77 -11.58 -4.83
N SER A 166 -14.21 -11.46 -6.08
CA SER A 166 -13.49 -12.04 -7.23
C SER A 166 -12.13 -11.38 -7.44
N THR A 167 -12.05 -10.07 -7.23
CA THR A 167 -10.79 -9.31 -7.30
C THR A 167 -9.83 -9.73 -6.18
N PHE A 168 -10.33 -9.95 -4.97
CA PHE A 168 -9.59 -10.44 -3.82
C PHE A 168 -9.04 -11.85 -4.09
N ILE A 169 -9.86 -12.76 -4.61
CA ILE A 169 -9.41 -14.11 -5.00
C ILE A 169 -8.34 -14.04 -6.10
N LEU A 170 -8.53 -13.19 -7.11
CA LEU A 170 -7.55 -13.02 -8.19
C LEU A 170 -6.22 -12.49 -7.65
N PHE A 171 -6.25 -11.52 -6.73
CA PHE A 171 -5.05 -11.04 -6.04
C PHE A 171 -4.30 -12.19 -5.36
N HIS A 172 -5.01 -13.03 -4.58
CA HIS A 172 -4.38 -14.15 -3.89
C HIS A 172 -3.75 -15.16 -4.86
N LYS A 173 -4.43 -15.45 -5.99
CA LYS A 173 -3.88 -16.34 -7.03
C LYS A 173 -2.66 -15.77 -7.76
N ILE A 174 -2.53 -14.45 -7.84
CA ILE A 174 -1.36 -13.79 -8.45
C ILE A 174 -0.15 -13.85 -7.52
N PHE A 175 -0.34 -13.59 -6.22
CA PHE A 175 0.75 -13.43 -5.27
C PHE A 175 1.10 -14.70 -4.48
N PHE A 176 0.17 -15.64 -4.31
CA PHE A 176 0.36 -16.85 -3.53
C PHE A 176 0.16 -18.10 -4.38
N ARG A 177 1.09 -19.06 -4.25
CA ARG A 177 1.09 -20.33 -5.02
C ARG A 177 0.64 -21.54 -4.19
N ASN A 178 0.05 -21.30 -3.03
CA ASN A 178 -0.40 -22.30 -2.07
C ASN A 178 -1.85 -21.99 -1.63
N ASP A 179 -2.43 -22.82 -0.77
CA ASP A 179 -3.81 -22.66 -0.26
C ASP A 179 -3.85 -22.15 1.21
N LEU A 180 -2.74 -21.59 1.72
CA LEU A 180 -2.66 -21.08 3.10
C LEU A 180 -3.62 -19.89 3.32
N TRP A 181 -3.88 -19.11 2.28
CA TRP A 181 -4.80 -17.96 2.30
C TRP A 181 -6.29 -18.36 2.28
N ILE A 182 -6.63 -19.64 2.04
CA ILE A 182 -8.02 -20.11 2.05
C ILE A 182 -8.41 -20.42 3.51
N LEU A 183 -8.94 -19.42 4.20
CA LEU A 183 -9.28 -19.49 5.63
C LEU A 183 -10.78 -19.73 5.86
N ASP A 184 -11.13 -20.33 7.00
CA ASP A 184 -12.51 -20.57 7.42
C ASP A 184 -13.03 -19.38 8.26
N PRO A 185 -14.06 -18.63 7.79
CA PRO A 185 -14.60 -17.48 8.50
C PRO A 185 -15.29 -17.83 9.83
N ARG A 186 -15.45 -19.11 10.15
CA ARG A 186 -16.03 -19.59 11.42
C ARG A 186 -14.99 -19.82 12.51
N THR A 187 -13.73 -20.04 12.16
CA THR A 187 -12.68 -20.45 13.11
C THR A 187 -11.42 -19.61 13.04
N ASP A 188 -11.09 -19.05 11.87
CA ASP A 188 -9.82 -18.38 11.65
C ASP A 188 -9.93 -16.89 12.01
N TYR A 189 -9.26 -16.50 13.09
CA TYR A 189 -9.30 -15.14 13.64
C TYR A 189 -8.83 -14.09 12.64
N LEU A 190 -7.85 -14.40 11.79
CA LEU A 190 -7.34 -13.50 10.78
C LEU A 190 -8.47 -13.08 9.82
N LEU A 191 -9.29 -14.03 9.36
CA LEU A 191 -10.42 -13.73 8.48
C LEU A 191 -11.60 -13.08 9.22
N ILE A 192 -11.84 -13.46 10.48
CA ILE A 192 -12.89 -12.86 11.31
C ILE A 192 -12.57 -11.38 11.59
N MET A 193 -11.32 -11.07 11.93
CA MET A 193 -10.85 -9.72 12.24
C MET A 193 -10.73 -8.84 11.00
N PHE A 194 -10.25 -9.40 9.89
CA PHE A 194 -10.06 -8.69 8.63
C PHE A 194 -11.06 -9.20 7.58
N PRO A 195 -12.37 -8.93 7.73
CA PRO A 195 -13.37 -9.37 6.77
C PRO A 195 -13.18 -8.67 5.42
N GLU A 196 -13.83 -9.19 4.38
CA GLU A 196 -13.78 -8.60 3.02
C GLU A 196 -13.98 -7.07 2.99
N ARG A 197 -14.93 -6.57 3.79
CA ARG A 197 -15.22 -5.14 3.92
C ARG A 197 -14.03 -4.32 4.43
N PHE A 198 -13.24 -4.87 5.36
CA PHE A 198 -12.03 -4.22 5.87
C PHE A 198 -11.05 -3.93 4.72
N PHE A 199 -10.80 -4.93 3.89
CA PHE A 199 -9.88 -4.78 2.76
C PHE A 199 -10.43 -3.83 1.69
N LEU A 200 -11.74 -3.86 1.41
CA LEU A 200 -12.36 -2.91 0.50
C LEU A 200 -12.17 -1.46 0.98
N GLU A 201 -12.43 -1.20 2.26
CA GLU A 201 -12.31 0.14 2.84
C GLU A 201 -10.85 0.62 2.83
N ILE A 202 -9.89 -0.24 3.18
CA ILE A 202 -8.46 0.06 3.05
C ILE A 202 -8.06 0.38 1.60
N CYS A 203 -8.47 -0.44 0.64
CA CYS A 203 -8.17 -0.21 -0.78
C CYS A 203 -8.71 1.14 -1.27
N LEU A 204 -9.94 1.50 -0.89
CA LEU A 204 -10.55 2.78 -1.26
C LEU A 204 -9.82 3.96 -0.64
N ILE A 205 -9.38 3.86 0.61
CA ILE A 205 -8.66 4.93 1.31
C ILE A 205 -7.26 5.11 0.72
N ILE A 206 -6.55 4.01 0.45
CA ILE A 206 -5.24 4.05 -0.24
C ILE A 206 -5.39 4.73 -1.62
N LEU A 207 -6.41 4.35 -2.39
CA LEU A 207 -6.67 4.96 -3.70
C LEU A 207 -7.01 6.44 -3.58
N THR A 208 -7.81 6.81 -2.59
CA THR A 208 -8.18 8.22 -2.34
C THR A 208 -6.94 9.06 -2.00
N LEU A 209 -6.08 8.56 -1.11
CA LEU A 209 -4.81 9.21 -0.75
C LEU A 209 -3.88 9.32 -1.96
N PHE A 210 -3.74 8.25 -2.75
CA PHE A 210 -2.98 8.25 -3.99
C PHE A 210 -3.45 9.33 -4.97
N VAL A 211 -4.76 9.44 -5.19
CA VAL A 211 -5.35 10.46 -6.08
C VAL A 211 -5.09 11.86 -5.52
N ALA A 212 -5.31 12.07 -4.21
CA ALA A 212 -5.09 13.36 -3.57
C ALA A 212 -3.64 13.84 -3.71
N ILE A 213 -2.65 12.98 -3.44
CA ILE A 213 -1.23 13.30 -3.57
C ILE A 213 -0.89 13.70 -5.01
N ASN A 214 -1.35 12.93 -6.00
CA ASN A 214 -1.07 13.23 -7.41
C ASN A 214 -1.73 14.53 -7.88
N ILE A 215 -2.97 14.82 -7.44
CA ILE A 215 -3.65 16.09 -7.76
C ILE A 215 -2.86 17.27 -7.17
N VAL A 216 -2.48 17.19 -5.90
CA VAL A 216 -1.69 18.24 -5.24
C VAL A 216 -0.38 18.46 -5.99
N LEU A 217 0.34 17.39 -6.36
CA LEU A 217 1.60 17.50 -7.09
C LEU A 217 1.43 18.06 -8.51
N LEU A 218 0.37 17.68 -9.23
CA LEU A 218 0.06 18.26 -10.54
C LEU A 218 -0.23 19.76 -10.46
N VAL A 219 -1.13 20.16 -9.56
CA VAL A 219 -1.58 21.55 -9.43
C VAL A 219 -0.42 22.43 -8.97
N THR A 220 0.32 22.01 -7.94
CA THR A 220 1.45 22.79 -7.40
C THR A 220 2.59 22.88 -8.41
N SER A 221 3.00 21.77 -9.04
CA SER A 221 4.07 21.80 -10.05
C SER A 221 3.71 22.66 -11.25
N TRP A 222 2.46 22.62 -11.72
CA TRP A 222 1.98 23.50 -12.78
C TRP A 222 2.01 24.98 -12.39
N ALA A 223 1.54 25.31 -11.18
CA ALA A 223 1.49 26.69 -10.69
C ALA A 223 2.89 27.29 -10.53
N PHE A 224 3.83 26.53 -9.95
CA PHE A 224 5.22 26.98 -9.78
C PHE A 224 5.96 27.09 -11.12
N ASP A 225 5.73 26.20 -12.07
CA ASP A 225 6.32 26.30 -13.41
C ASP A 225 5.89 27.61 -14.10
N ARG A 226 4.59 27.94 -14.07
CA ARG A 226 4.09 29.21 -14.63
C ARG A 226 4.70 30.44 -13.95
N LYS A 227 4.93 30.38 -12.64
CA LYS A 227 5.54 31.50 -11.90
C LYS A 227 7.02 31.69 -12.24
N LEU A 228 7.76 30.61 -12.45
CA LEU A 228 9.20 30.65 -12.73
C LEU A 228 9.52 30.87 -14.21
N ASN A 229 8.63 30.44 -15.10
CA ASN A 229 8.73 30.54 -16.55
C ASN A 229 7.48 31.22 -17.12
N PRO A 230 7.25 32.52 -16.85
CA PRO A 230 6.17 33.27 -17.48
C PRO A 230 6.39 33.25 -19.01
N ARG A 231 5.40 32.77 -19.74
CA ARG A 231 5.40 32.73 -21.22
C ARG A 231 4.92 34.04 -21.78
#